data_AF-A0A3F2RIP2-F1
#
_entry.id   AF-A0A3F2RIP2-F1
#
_cell.length_a   1.000
_cell.length_b   1.000
_cell.length_c   1.000
_cell.angle_alpha   90.00
_cell.angle_beta   90.00
_cell.angle_gamma   90.00
#
_symmetry.space_group_name_H-M   'P 1'
#
loop_
_entity.id
_entity.type
_entity.pdbx_description
1 polymer ?
#
loop_
_entity_poly.entity_id
_entity_poly.type
_entity_poly.pdbx_seq_one_letter_code
_entity_poly.pdbx_strand_id
1 'polypeptide(L)'
;MLRYFKYRPNCFLKGTHNEAHTKYGSPRWEDEFARTDAFLDAPLTPFGVRDAQSKGPSSVKMELERGMPPIERVVVSPISRAIQTAQNFFTKDQVPREPFVCIESCREIFDCHTCNKRRSLSELKSRFPDIDFSRMKDEEDQLWSTTHRETKEEIRERARAFLLELFSEIPERYVVVAAHLSIIEAICAVATGSDTRVLPSNCEVVPMVLEAIQ
;
A
#
# COMPACT_ATOMS: atom_id res chain seq x y z
N MET A 1 -7.18 -18.35 -13.79
CA MET A 1 -6.80 -17.09 -14.50
C MET A 1 -5.66 -16.43 -13.72
N LEU A 2 -4.42 -16.50 -14.23
CA LEU A 2 -3.22 -15.94 -13.58
C LEU A 2 -3.37 -14.43 -13.43
N ARG A 3 -3.27 -13.90 -12.22
CA ARG A 3 -3.16 -12.46 -12.00
C ARG A 3 -2.09 -12.19 -10.94
N TYR A 4 -1.48 -11.01 -11.02
CA TYR A 4 -0.84 -10.26 -9.93
C TYR A 4 0.69 -10.02 -10.03
N PHE A 5 1.07 -8.79 -9.67
CA PHE A 5 2.39 -8.40 -9.20
C PHE A 5 2.19 -7.58 -7.93
N LYS A 6 2.87 -7.97 -6.85
CA LYS A 6 2.82 -7.20 -5.62
C LYS A 6 3.93 -6.17 -5.67
N TYR A 7 3.58 -4.92 -5.42
CA TYR A 7 4.60 -3.95 -5.10
C TYR A 7 4.59 -3.69 -3.60
N ARG A 8 5.77 -3.73 -2.98
CA ARG A 8 5.96 -3.38 -1.58
C ARG A 8 6.52 -1.96 -1.49
N PRO A 9 5.71 -0.93 -1.27
CA PRO A 9 6.13 0.18 -0.43
C PRO A 9 6.24 -0.40 0.98
N ASN A 10 7.42 -0.67 1.53
CA ASN A 10 7.51 -0.75 2.98
C ASN A 10 8.76 -0.27 3.61
N CYS A 11 8.48 0.33 4.76
CA CYS A 11 9.31 0.80 5.84
C CYS A 11 10.45 1.76 5.52
N PHE A 12 10.78 2.03 4.26
CA PHE A 12 11.83 3.01 3.96
C PHE A 12 11.63 3.90 2.74
N LEU A 13 10.44 3.94 2.14
CA LEU A 13 9.99 5.24 1.62
C LEU A 13 9.52 6.01 2.84
N LYS A 14 10.53 6.54 3.53
CA LYS A 14 10.45 7.06 4.89
C LYS A 14 9.29 8.06 4.94
N GLY A 15 8.21 7.71 5.61
CA GLY A 15 7.14 8.64 5.92
C GLY A 15 7.58 9.57 7.05
N THR A 16 6.90 10.70 7.22
CA THR A 16 7.24 11.64 8.31
C THR A 16 7.17 10.98 9.70
N HIS A 17 6.27 10.01 9.88
CA HIS A 17 6.17 9.21 11.10
C HIS A 17 7.41 8.32 11.33
N ASN A 18 8.05 7.79 10.28
CA ASN A 18 9.28 7.01 10.42
C ASN A 18 10.44 7.90 10.87
N GLU A 19 10.53 9.14 10.35
CA GLU A 19 11.50 10.13 10.82
C GLU A 19 11.33 10.47 12.29
N ALA A 20 10.10 10.68 12.72
CA ALA A 20 9.78 10.93 14.11
C ALA A 20 10.11 9.72 15.00
N HIS A 21 9.73 8.51 14.59
CA HIS A 21 10.07 7.29 15.33
C HIS A 21 11.59 7.11 15.46
N THR A 22 12.37 7.33 14.40
CA THR A 22 13.85 7.30 14.47
C THR A 22 14.41 8.38 15.40
N LYS A 23 13.84 9.58 15.37
CA LYS A 23 14.31 10.73 16.17
C LYS A 23 14.00 10.57 17.65
N TYR A 24 12.80 10.13 17.99
CA TYR A 24 12.30 10.10 19.37
C TYR A 24 12.41 8.74 20.04
N GLY A 25 12.59 7.66 19.27
CA GLY A 25 12.61 6.29 19.77
C GLY A 25 11.22 5.76 20.10
N SER A 26 11.10 4.43 20.18
CA SER A 26 9.80 3.75 20.33
C SER A 26 9.02 4.17 21.59
N PRO A 27 9.61 4.25 22.81
CA PRO A 27 8.81 4.57 24.00
C PRO A 27 8.14 5.94 23.89
N ARG A 28 8.89 6.95 23.44
CA ARG A 28 8.39 8.31 23.31
C ARG A 28 7.45 8.47 22.12
N TRP A 29 7.73 7.80 21.00
CA TRP A 29 6.82 7.72 19.86
C TRP A 29 5.44 7.21 20.28
N GLU A 30 5.42 6.05 20.94
CA GLU A 30 4.18 5.39 21.36
C GLU A 30 3.38 6.23 22.36
N ASP A 31 4.05 6.94 23.28
CA ASP A 31 3.37 7.72 24.32
C ASP A 31 2.90 9.09 23.82
N GLU A 32 3.77 9.83 23.12
CA GLU A 32 3.54 11.26 22.85
C GLU A 32 3.02 11.55 21.42
N PHE A 33 3.35 10.71 20.44
CA PHE A 33 3.25 11.12 19.02
C PHE A 33 2.33 10.24 18.17
N ALA A 34 2.35 8.92 18.38
CA ALA A 34 1.74 7.95 17.49
C ALA A 34 0.23 8.15 17.28
N ARG A 35 -0.46 8.75 18.25
CA ARG A 35 -1.92 8.96 18.25
C ARG A 35 -2.32 10.42 17.99
N THR A 36 -1.37 11.28 17.59
CA THR A 36 -1.62 12.71 17.37
C THR A 36 -1.91 13.01 15.91
N ASP A 37 -2.71 14.04 15.64
CA ASP A 37 -3.01 14.45 14.26
C ASP A 37 -1.80 15.01 13.51
N ALA A 38 -0.69 15.29 14.21
CA ALA A 38 0.58 15.68 13.59
C ALA A 38 1.12 14.62 12.61
N PHE A 39 0.74 13.35 12.81
CA PHE A 39 1.10 12.24 11.92
C PHE A 39 -0.09 11.63 11.20
N LEU A 40 -1.27 12.28 11.24
CA LEU A 40 -2.46 11.82 10.51
C LEU A 40 -2.15 11.63 9.03
N ASP A 41 -2.36 10.40 8.55
CA ASP A 41 -2.11 10.00 7.16
C ASP A 41 -0.73 10.49 6.68
N ALA A 42 0.31 10.09 7.42
CA ALA A 42 1.66 10.59 7.25
C ALA A 42 2.15 10.46 5.79
N PRO A 43 2.55 11.57 5.13
CA PRO A 43 3.08 11.54 3.77
C PRO A 43 4.52 11.01 3.74
N LEU A 44 5.01 10.74 2.52
CA LEU A 44 6.43 10.52 2.27
C LEU A 44 7.26 11.75 2.65
N THR A 45 8.47 11.48 3.15
CA THR A 45 9.53 12.48 3.30
C THR A 45 10.17 12.78 1.94
N PRO A 46 10.95 13.88 1.83
CA PRO A 46 11.76 14.13 0.64
C PRO A 46 12.74 13.00 0.31
N PHE A 47 13.24 12.28 1.32
CA PHE A 47 14.05 11.09 1.10
C PHE A 47 13.24 9.97 0.46
N GLY A 48 12.06 9.67 0.99
CA GLY A 48 11.17 8.66 0.42
C GLY A 48 10.77 8.97 -1.02
N VAL A 49 10.48 10.22 -1.35
CA VAL A 49 10.20 10.62 -2.74
C VAL A 49 11.40 10.29 -3.67
N ARG A 50 12.61 10.69 -3.28
CA ARG A 50 13.83 10.42 -4.08
C ARG A 50 14.15 8.93 -4.17
N ASP A 51 13.90 8.17 -3.11
CA ASP A 51 14.18 6.73 -3.09
C ASP A 51 13.23 5.97 -4.04
N ALA A 52 11.96 6.37 -4.10
CA ALA A 52 10.99 5.85 -5.07
C ALA A 52 11.42 6.16 -6.52
N GLN A 53 11.76 7.43 -6.79
CA GLN A 53 12.17 7.89 -8.13
C GLN A 53 13.48 7.25 -8.62
N SER A 54 14.43 7.03 -7.71
CA SER A 54 15.75 6.50 -8.09
C SER A 54 15.74 4.99 -8.32
N LYS A 55 14.96 4.22 -7.54
CA LYS A 55 14.95 2.76 -7.62
C LYS A 55 13.85 2.21 -8.52
N GLY A 56 12.68 2.86 -8.55
CA GLY A 56 11.49 2.30 -9.18
C GLY A 56 11.64 2.04 -10.68
N PRO A 57 12.03 3.04 -11.48
CA PRO A 57 12.16 2.86 -12.93
C PRO A 57 13.08 1.71 -13.32
N SER A 58 14.23 1.60 -12.67
CA SER A 58 15.19 0.51 -12.94
C SER A 58 14.68 -0.84 -12.47
N SER A 59 14.03 -0.92 -11.31
CA SER A 59 13.48 -2.18 -10.79
C SER A 59 12.39 -2.73 -11.70
N VAL A 60 11.45 -1.89 -12.15
CA VAL A 60 10.38 -2.30 -13.06
C VAL A 60 10.95 -2.75 -14.40
N LYS A 61 11.90 -1.99 -14.95
CA LYS A 61 12.57 -2.35 -16.21
C LYS A 61 13.26 -3.72 -16.11
N MET A 62 13.99 -3.97 -15.03
CA MET A 62 14.67 -5.25 -14.81
C MET A 62 13.68 -6.42 -14.74
N GLU A 63 12.54 -6.26 -14.06
CA GLU A 63 11.53 -7.32 -14.00
C GLU A 63 10.86 -7.54 -15.36
N LEU A 64 10.57 -6.49 -16.14
CA LEU A 64 10.08 -6.62 -17.52
C LEU A 64 11.08 -7.39 -18.40
N GLU A 65 12.39 -7.09 -18.28
CA GLU A 65 13.45 -7.81 -18.99
C GLU A 65 13.57 -9.28 -18.55
N ARG A 66 13.15 -9.62 -17.32
CA ARG A 66 13.07 -10.99 -16.79
C ARG A 66 11.79 -11.73 -17.22
N GLY A 67 10.94 -11.11 -18.03
CA GLY A 67 9.71 -11.71 -18.53
C GLY A 67 8.45 -11.36 -17.72
N MET A 68 8.52 -10.37 -16.82
CA MET A 68 7.31 -9.79 -16.25
C MET A 68 6.45 -9.19 -17.39
N PRO A 69 5.16 -9.53 -17.48
CA PRO A 69 4.25 -8.93 -18.44
C PRO A 69 4.04 -7.43 -18.14
N PRO A 70 3.60 -6.63 -19.14
CA PRO A 70 3.31 -5.22 -18.94
C PRO A 70 2.27 -4.99 -17.85
N ILE A 71 2.43 -3.89 -17.09
CA ILE A 71 1.46 -3.49 -16.08
C ILE A 71 0.22 -2.95 -16.78
N GLU A 72 -0.95 -3.53 -16.47
CA GLU A 72 -2.24 -3.13 -17.03
C GLU A 72 -3.05 -2.24 -16.07
N ARG A 73 -2.78 -2.35 -14.75
CA ARG A 73 -3.46 -1.56 -13.72
C ARG A 73 -2.56 -1.38 -12.50
N VAL A 74 -2.66 -0.20 -11.89
CA VAL A 74 -2.08 0.07 -10.56
C VAL A 74 -3.22 0.29 -9.58
N VAL A 75 -3.17 -0.45 -8.46
CA VAL A 75 -4.04 -0.31 -7.31
C VAL A 75 -3.25 0.27 -6.15
N VAL A 76 -3.83 1.22 -5.42
CA VAL A 76 -3.15 1.90 -4.31
C VAL A 76 -4.00 1.90 -3.04
N SER A 77 -3.33 1.81 -1.90
CA SER A 77 -3.94 2.11 -0.60
C SER A 77 -4.32 3.60 -0.51
N PRO A 78 -5.42 3.97 0.19
CA PRO A 78 -5.81 5.38 0.39
C PRO A 78 -4.87 6.19 1.29
N ILE A 79 -3.88 5.56 1.93
CA ILE A 79 -2.92 6.28 2.79
C ILE A 79 -1.93 7.04 1.89
N SER A 80 -1.77 8.34 2.15
CA SER A 80 -0.99 9.32 1.37
C SER A 80 0.39 8.80 0.97
N ARG A 81 1.14 8.18 1.88
CA ARG A 81 2.49 7.65 1.57
C ARG A 81 2.47 6.54 0.51
N ALA A 82 1.43 5.71 0.44
CA ALA A 82 1.32 4.65 -0.57
C ALA A 82 0.98 5.24 -1.94
N ILE A 83 0.06 6.20 -1.99
CA ILE A 83 -0.28 6.95 -3.22
C ILE A 83 0.95 7.67 -3.77
N GLN A 84 1.62 8.46 -2.92
CA GLN A 84 2.83 9.20 -3.29
C GLN A 84 3.94 8.26 -3.73
N THR A 85 4.05 7.08 -3.11
CA THR A 85 5.00 6.07 -3.59
C THR A 85 4.69 5.69 -5.03
N ALA A 86 3.46 5.25 -5.31
CA ALA A 86 3.09 4.80 -6.65
C ALA A 86 3.34 5.91 -7.70
N GLN A 87 2.96 7.15 -7.38
CA GLN A 87 3.16 8.30 -8.27
C GLN A 87 4.64 8.61 -8.57
N ASN A 88 5.54 8.29 -7.65
CA ASN A 88 6.97 8.59 -7.77
C ASN A 88 7.81 7.38 -8.20
N PHE A 89 7.23 6.18 -8.23
CA PHE A 89 7.95 4.94 -8.49
C PHE A 89 8.02 4.57 -9.98
N PHE A 90 6.92 4.77 -10.71
CA PHE A 90 6.83 4.40 -12.12
C PHE A 90 7.19 5.58 -13.04
N THR A 91 7.80 5.29 -14.19
CA THR A 91 7.78 6.24 -15.31
C THR A 91 6.45 6.15 -16.05
N LYS A 92 6.07 7.21 -16.78
CA LYS A 92 4.78 7.29 -17.47
C LYS A 92 4.58 6.21 -18.55
N ASP A 93 5.66 5.65 -19.07
CA ASP A 93 5.69 4.58 -20.07
C ASP A 93 5.66 3.17 -19.45
N GLN A 94 5.82 3.05 -18.14
CA GLN A 94 5.81 1.77 -17.41
C GLN A 94 4.42 1.36 -16.89
N VAL A 95 3.46 2.29 -16.89
CA VAL A 95 2.11 2.09 -16.34
C VAL A 95 1.05 2.57 -17.33
N PRO A 96 -0.21 2.08 -17.22
CA PRO A 96 -1.34 2.60 -17.97
C PRO A 96 -1.52 4.11 -17.78
N ARG A 97 -2.20 4.75 -18.75
CA ARG A 97 -2.54 6.19 -18.66
C ARG A 97 -3.74 6.44 -17.75
N GLU A 98 -4.55 5.41 -17.53
CA GLU A 98 -5.69 5.40 -16.65
C GLU A 98 -5.27 5.75 -15.21
N PRO A 99 -6.11 6.50 -14.47
CA PRO A 99 -5.90 6.76 -13.05
C PRO A 99 -5.64 5.49 -12.24
N PHE A 100 -4.79 5.59 -11.22
CA PHE A 100 -4.60 4.47 -10.30
C PHE A 100 -5.86 4.26 -9.48
N VAL A 101 -6.25 3.01 -9.27
CA VAL A 101 -7.49 2.69 -8.55
C VAL A 101 -7.21 2.58 -7.06
N CYS A 102 -7.94 3.34 -6.25
CA CYS A 102 -7.84 3.25 -4.81
C CYS A 102 -8.73 2.15 -4.27
N ILE A 103 -8.15 1.24 -3.47
CA ILE A 103 -8.91 0.20 -2.76
C ILE A 103 -8.60 0.31 -1.27
N GLU A 104 -9.65 0.44 -0.45
CA GLU A 104 -9.52 0.74 0.98
C GLU A 104 -9.01 -0.47 1.79
N SER A 105 -9.31 -1.69 1.37
CA SER A 105 -8.95 -2.91 2.08
C SER A 105 -7.45 -3.23 2.04
N CYS A 106 -6.65 -2.60 1.17
CA CYS A 106 -5.19 -2.77 1.09
C CYS A 106 -4.38 -1.78 1.97
N ARG A 107 -5.00 -1.16 2.97
CA ARG A 107 -4.34 -0.32 3.99
C ARG A 107 -3.37 -1.09 4.89
N GLU A 108 -2.49 -0.36 5.57
CA GLU A 108 -1.64 -0.89 6.64
C GLU A 108 -2.46 -1.52 7.78
N ILE A 109 -1.79 -2.19 8.72
CA ILE A 109 -2.43 -2.63 9.97
C ILE A 109 -3.14 -1.47 10.67
N PHE A 110 -4.31 -1.74 11.26
CA PHE A 110 -5.00 -0.77 12.12
C PHE A 110 -4.50 -0.94 13.55
N ASP A 111 -3.64 -0.03 14.04
CA ASP A 111 -2.93 -0.17 15.32
C ASP A 111 -3.07 1.06 16.25
N CYS A 112 -4.19 1.76 16.12
CA CYS A 112 -4.49 3.03 16.79
C CYS A 112 -3.51 4.18 16.46
N HIS A 113 -2.53 3.98 15.56
CA HIS A 113 -1.64 5.05 15.14
C HIS A 113 -2.31 5.89 14.06
N THR A 114 -2.29 7.21 14.22
CA THR A 114 -2.94 8.15 13.28
C THR A 114 -2.25 8.17 11.92
N CYS A 115 -0.99 7.73 11.82
CA CYS A 115 -0.33 7.53 10.53
C CYS A 115 -1.00 6.45 9.67
N ASN A 116 -1.78 5.54 10.26
CA ASN A 116 -2.55 4.50 9.59
C ASN A 116 -4.04 4.85 9.42
N LYS A 117 -4.48 5.99 9.96
CA LYS A 117 -5.80 6.56 9.74
C LYS A 117 -5.79 7.34 8.42
N ARG A 118 -6.75 7.08 7.53
CA ARG A 118 -6.86 7.86 6.29
C ARG A 118 -7.52 9.21 6.56
N ARG A 119 -7.29 10.16 5.66
CA ARG A 119 -8.05 11.41 5.62
C ARG A 119 -9.45 11.19 5.07
N SER A 120 -10.29 12.21 5.18
CA SER A 120 -11.61 12.18 4.58
C SER A 120 -11.50 12.01 3.06
N LEU A 121 -12.51 11.40 2.46
CA LEU A 121 -12.53 11.13 1.02
C LEU A 121 -12.43 12.43 0.21
N SER A 122 -13.06 13.51 0.66
CA SER A 122 -12.96 14.82 0.01
C SER A 122 -11.55 15.39 0.07
N GLU A 123 -10.84 15.24 1.19
CA GLU A 123 -9.45 15.69 1.30
C GLU A 123 -8.52 14.85 0.40
N LEU A 124 -8.71 13.53 0.36
CA LEU A 124 -7.94 12.64 -0.50
C LEU A 124 -8.13 12.97 -1.99
N LYS A 125 -9.37 13.20 -2.43
CA LYS A 125 -9.68 13.64 -3.80
C LYS A 125 -9.03 14.98 -4.14
N SER A 126 -9.03 15.93 -3.20
CA SER A 126 -8.36 17.23 -3.39
C SER A 126 -6.84 17.10 -3.49
N ARG A 127 -6.24 16.19 -2.73
CA ARG A 127 -4.77 16.01 -2.67
C ARG A 127 -4.23 15.18 -3.83
N PHE A 128 -5.03 14.24 -4.32
CA PHE A 128 -4.64 13.26 -5.33
C PHE A 128 -5.69 13.18 -6.44
N PRO A 129 -5.86 14.25 -7.25
CA PRO A 129 -6.91 14.30 -8.27
C PRO A 129 -6.76 13.25 -9.39
N ASP A 130 -5.56 12.71 -9.56
CA ASP A 130 -5.22 11.69 -10.58
C ASP A 130 -5.45 10.24 -10.09
N ILE A 131 -6.10 10.07 -8.94
CA ILE A 131 -6.43 8.76 -8.35
C ILE A 131 -7.94 8.53 -8.45
N ASP A 132 -8.31 7.35 -8.92
CA ASP A 132 -9.70 6.92 -8.95
C ASP A 132 -10.13 6.42 -7.57
N PHE A 133 -10.92 7.25 -6.88
CA PHE A 133 -11.55 6.93 -5.60
C PHE A 133 -13.00 6.45 -5.75
N SER A 134 -13.47 6.07 -6.94
CA SER A 134 -14.86 5.64 -7.18
C SER A 134 -15.31 4.47 -6.31
N ARG A 135 -14.36 3.66 -5.83
CA ARG A 135 -14.61 2.49 -4.97
C ARG A 135 -14.72 2.82 -3.48
N MET A 136 -14.33 4.03 -3.09
CA MET A 136 -14.47 4.49 -1.71
C MET A 136 -15.88 5.02 -1.46
N LYS A 137 -16.54 4.46 -0.44
CA LYS A 137 -17.96 4.76 -0.14
C LYS A 137 -18.12 5.78 0.97
N ASP A 138 -17.30 5.67 2.01
CA ASP A 138 -17.45 6.47 3.22
C ASP A 138 -16.59 7.74 3.18
N GLU A 139 -17.17 8.88 3.54
CA GLU A 139 -16.42 10.13 3.66
C GLU A 139 -15.33 10.00 4.72
N GLU A 140 -15.70 9.61 5.93
CA GLU A 140 -14.79 9.45 7.07
C GLU A 140 -14.28 8.02 7.21
N ASP A 141 -13.11 7.85 7.82
CA ASP A 141 -12.51 6.52 8.09
C ASP A 141 -13.35 5.71 9.09
N GLN A 142 -14.09 4.71 8.58
CA GLN A 142 -14.92 3.83 9.41
C GLN A 142 -14.18 2.60 9.96
N LEU A 143 -13.01 2.25 9.39
CA LEU A 143 -12.30 1.02 9.76
C LEU A 143 -11.25 1.26 10.86
N TRP A 144 -10.66 2.44 10.91
CA TRP A 144 -9.66 2.78 11.92
C TRP A 144 -10.32 3.09 13.27
N SER A 145 -9.74 2.58 14.35
CA SER A 145 -10.21 2.78 15.72
C SER A 145 -9.12 3.41 16.59
N THR A 146 -9.53 4.26 17.53
CA THR A 146 -8.64 4.83 18.56
C THR A 146 -8.25 3.80 19.63
N THR A 147 -9.02 2.72 19.77
CA THR A 147 -8.91 1.77 20.89
C THR A 147 -8.63 0.34 20.45
N HIS A 148 -8.91 -0.02 19.20
CA HIS A 148 -8.72 -1.37 18.68
C HIS A 148 -7.48 -1.49 17.82
N ARG A 149 -6.64 -2.47 18.16
CA ARG A 149 -5.54 -2.91 17.32
C ARG A 149 -5.91 -4.21 16.64
N GLU A 150 -5.83 -4.20 15.32
CA GLU A 150 -6.08 -5.34 14.46
C GLU A 150 -5.17 -6.51 14.84
N THR A 151 -5.80 -7.65 15.05
CA THR A 151 -5.17 -8.93 15.29
C THR A 151 -4.62 -9.53 14.00
N LYS A 152 -3.80 -10.57 14.12
CA LYS A 152 -3.29 -11.30 12.95
C LYS A 152 -4.42 -11.97 12.16
N GLU A 153 -5.48 -12.37 12.84
CA GLU A 153 -6.65 -13.00 12.25
C GLU A 153 -7.44 -11.98 11.43
N GLU A 154 -7.72 -10.82 12.01
CA GLU A 154 -8.48 -9.74 11.36
C GLU A 154 -7.75 -9.22 10.09
N ILE A 155 -6.44 -8.97 10.15
CA ILE A 155 -5.70 -8.53 8.95
C ILE A 155 -5.66 -9.61 7.86
N ARG A 156 -5.68 -10.89 8.24
CA ARG A 156 -5.76 -12.02 7.27
C ARG A 156 -7.15 -12.11 6.65
N GLU A 157 -8.20 -11.90 7.42
CA GLU A 157 -9.57 -11.80 6.91
C GLU A 157 -9.71 -10.62 5.95
N ARG A 158 -9.18 -9.45 6.32
CA ARG A 158 -9.13 -8.28 5.44
C ARG A 158 -8.30 -8.52 4.19
N ALA A 159 -7.17 -9.23 4.27
CA ALA A 159 -6.37 -9.62 3.12
C ALA A 159 -7.15 -10.55 2.17
N ARG A 160 -7.94 -11.49 2.69
CA ARG A 160 -8.85 -12.33 1.88
C ARG A 160 -9.91 -11.47 1.20
N ALA A 161 -10.57 -10.59 1.95
CA ALA A 161 -11.58 -9.68 1.41
C ALA A 161 -10.99 -8.80 0.30
N PHE A 162 -9.80 -8.24 0.51
CA PHE A 162 -9.07 -7.48 -0.52
C PHE A 162 -8.79 -8.31 -1.78
N LEU A 163 -8.32 -9.55 -1.63
CA LEU A 163 -8.06 -10.41 -2.80
C LEU A 163 -9.36 -10.70 -3.55
N LEU A 164 -10.45 -11.04 -2.85
CA LEU A 164 -11.76 -11.27 -3.47
C LEU A 164 -12.24 -10.03 -4.22
N GLU A 165 -12.18 -8.86 -3.59
CA GLU A 165 -12.50 -7.57 -4.21
C GLU A 165 -11.63 -7.33 -5.44
N LEU A 166 -10.30 -7.51 -5.34
CA LEU A 166 -9.39 -7.33 -6.47
C LEU A 166 -9.75 -8.23 -7.66
N PHE A 167 -10.07 -9.50 -7.41
CA PHE A 167 -10.42 -10.45 -8.47
C PHE A 167 -11.80 -10.19 -9.08
N SER A 168 -12.78 -9.72 -8.29
CA SER A 168 -14.12 -9.43 -8.81
C SER A 168 -14.22 -8.09 -9.51
N GLU A 169 -13.49 -7.10 -9.02
CA GLU A 169 -13.70 -5.69 -9.36
C GLU A 169 -12.66 -5.10 -10.32
N ILE A 170 -11.46 -5.66 -10.38
CA ILE A 170 -10.39 -5.18 -11.27
C ILE A 170 -10.30 -6.17 -12.44
N PRO A 171 -10.78 -5.83 -13.65
CA PRO A 171 -10.83 -6.78 -14.77
C PRO A 171 -9.46 -7.12 -15.36
N GLU A 172 -8.46 -6.26 -15.15
CA GLU A 172 -7.11 -6.42 -15.67
C GLU A 172 -6.40 -7.62 -15.05
N ARG A 173 -5.50 -8.21 -15.83
CA ARG A 173 -4.77 -9.42 -15.46
C ARG A 173 -3.48 -9.09 -14.72
N TYR A 174 -2.73 -8.11 -15.21
CA TYR A 174 -1.41 -7.76 -14.70
C TYR A 174 -1.52 -6.49 -13.86
N VAL A 175 -1.90 -6.68 -12.60
CA VAL A 175 -2.15 -5.61 -11.64
C VAL A 175 -0.96 -5.46 -10.69
N VAL A 176 -0.52 -4.23 -10.48
CA VAL A 176 0.38 -3.87 -9.39
C VAL A 176 -0.40 -3.29 -8.22
N VAL A 177 -0.10 -3.71 -7.00
CA VAL A 177 -0.69 -3.13 -5.79
C VAL A 177 0.40 -2.42 -4.99
N ALA A 178 0.24 -1.12 -4.74
CA ALA A 178 1.07 -0.35 -3.82
C ALA A 178 0.38 -0.24 -2.45
N ALA A 179 0.88 -1.02 -1.49
CA ALA A 179 0.28 -1.17 -0.15
C ALA A 179 1.32 -1.01 0.99
N HIS A 180 1.13 -1.66 2.13
CA HIS A 180 1.99 -1.53 3.33
C HIS A 180 2.34 -2.89 3.94
N LEU A 181 3.05 -2.97 5.07
CA LEU A 181 3.82 -4.17 5.43
C LEU A 181 2.93 -5.27 5.87
N SER A 182 2.13 -4.98 6.87
CA SER A 182 1.35 -5.99 7.53
C SER A 182 0.32 -6.55 6.57
N ILE A 183 -0.26 -5.73 5.69
CA ILE A 183 -1.20 -6.21 4.67
C ILE A 183 -0.52 -7.01 3.57
N ILE A 184 0.70 -6.64 3.18
CA ILE A 184 1.50 -7.44 2.23
C ILE A 184 1.87 -8.78 2.87
N GLU A 185 2.36 -8.81 4.10
CA GLU A 185 2.63 -10.06 4.82
C GLU A 185 1.35 -10.92 4.92
N ALA A 186 0.20 -10.32 5.26
CA ALA A 186 -1.08 -11.02 5.35
C ALA A 186 -1.56 -11.60 4.01
N ILE A 187 -1.47 -10.83 2.91
CA ILE A 187 -1.81 -11.33 1.57
C ILE A 187 -0.88 -12.49 1.18
N CYS A 188 0.42 -12.41 1.47
CA CYS A 188 1.36 -13.51 1.18
C CYS A 188 0.99 -14.76 1.98
N ALA A 189 0.64 -14.60 3.26
CA ALA A 189 0.25 -15.71 4.12
C ALA A 189 -1.05 -16.37 3.64
N VAL A 190 -2.04 -15.56 3.25
CA VAL A 190 -3.30 -16.05 2.67
C VAL A 190 -3.07 -16.79 1.36
N ALA A 191 -2.25 -16.23 0.48
CA ALA A 191 -1.98 -16.80 -0.85
C ALA A 191 -1.18 -18.12 -0.79
N THR A 192 -0.24 -18.24 0.14
CA THR A 192 0.64 -19.42 0.25
C THR A 192 0.14 -20.47 1.24
N GLY A 193 -0.86 -20.13 2.07
CA GLY A 193 -1.29 -20.97 3.19
C GLY A 193 -0.21 -21.13 4.27
N SER A 194 0.81 -20.27 4.29
CA SER A 194 1.97 -20.37 5.17
C SER A 194 2.27 -19.03 5.84
N ASP A 195 2.62 -19.04 7.12
CA ASP A 195 3.13 -17.85 7.82
C ASP A 195 4.61 -17.56 7.51
N THR A 196 5.15 -18.11 6.41
CA THR A 196 6.52 -17.84 5.99
C THR A 196 6.68 -16.34 5.76
N ARG A 197 7.59 -15.73 6.52
CA ARG A 197 7.80 -14.30 6.47
C ARG A 197 8.50 -13.94 5.17
N VAL A 198 7.75 -13.38 4.24
CA VAL A 198 8.31 -12.75 3.05
C VAL A 198 8.88 -11.39 3.50
N LEU A 199 10.20 -11.24 3.45
CA LEU A 199 10.93 -10.00 3.78
C LEU A 199 11.60 -9.43 2.52
N PRO A 200 10.87 -8.72 1.66
CA PRO A 200 11.47 -8.08 0.50
C PRO A 200 12.41 -6.95 0.93
N SER A 201 13.37 -6.62 0.10
CA SER A 201 14.19 -5.41 0.20
C SER A 201 13.37 -4.15 -0.13
N ASN A 202 13.95 -2.98 0.13
CA ASN A 202 13.29 -1.69 -0.14
C ASN A 202 13.11 -1.48 -1.64
N CYS A 203 11.91 -1.07 -2.07
CA CYS A 203 11.58 -0.88 -3.48
C CYS A 203 11.72 -2.15 -4.34
N GLU A 204 11.69 -3.32 -3.70
CA GLU A 204 11.62 -4.61 -4.39
C GLU A 204 10.21 -4.86 -4.92
N VAL A 205 10.14 -5.28 -6.18
CA VAL A 205 8.93 -5.81 -6.81
C VAL A 205 8.84 -7.28 -6.42
N VAL A 206 7.74 -7.69 -5.79
CA VAL A 206 7.51 -9.09 -5.40
C VAL A 206 6.52 -9.71 -6.37
N PRO A 207 6.99 -10.45 -7.39
CA PRO A 207 6.09 -11.14 -8.29
C PRO A 207 5.34 -12.24 -7.53
N MET A 208 4.02 -12.31 -7.69
CA MET A 208 3.23 -13.43 -7.17
C MET A 208 2.19 -13.81 -8.20
N VAL A 209 2.13 -15.08 -8.56
CA VAL A 209 1.10 -15.59 -9.46
C VAL A 209 -0.03 -16.17 -8.62
N LEU A 210 -1.21 -15.56 -8.70
CA LEU A 210 -2.40 -16.00 -7.96
C LEU A 210 -3.47 -16.50 -8.93
N GLU A 211 -4.23 -17.50 -8.47
CA GLU A 211 -5.44 -17.98 -9.12
C GLU A 211 -6.57 -18.03 -8.10
N ALA A 212 -7.72 -17.44 -8.45
CA ALA A 212 -8.93 -17.59 -7.67
C ALA A 212 -9.48 -19.01 -7.83
N ILE A 213 -9.63 -19.72 -6.71
CA ILE A 213 -10.29 -21.02 -6.67
C ILE A 213 -11.80 -20.73 -6.69
N GLN A 214 -12.48 -21.21 -7.73
CA GLN A 214 -13.95 -21.14 -7.85
C GLN A 214 -14.63 -22.18 -6.97
#